data_AF-A0A950RLL6-F1
#
_entry.id   AF-A0A950RLL6-F1
#
_cell.length_a   1.000
_cell.length_b   1.000
_cell.length_c   1.000
_cell.angle_alpha   90.00
_cell.angle_beta   90.00
_cell.angle_gamma   90.00
#
_symmetry.space_group_name_H-M   'P 1'
#
loop_
_entity.id
_entity.type
_entity.pdbx_description
1 polymer ?
#
loop_
_entity_poly.entity_id
_entity_poly.type
_entity_poly.pdbx_seq_one_letter_code
_entity_poly.pdbx_strand_id
1 'polypeptide(L)'
;MIEYRAAGSGVPGAHSFTLRCAALIAALALSPAARAGAAADEDAVLLSSTAPGYVPGMVITAGNRLTLPDGASATLLFRSGQMLRIRGPFEGALSAAEGRSGETAPGLAKALQMQGVDAAVIGGTRAASAAPPRVAPDDVRIDPQRSGTYCLKSGDSVWIGRPADEGGSYALRRRGNTRALRWPADASRIPWPDEVPIEDGDQFAFVVDGTPRATATFRMMGDPPASEAAWIAGGVLRGCRDQFDAALGQLGKEVVPPELWLTTDHGRAPVYHPGEPIRIMVRANTDGYLYCVLAEGTDEAVPVFPTGAVGGARIRGIAPVAIPGSRGSAGPRAGPAGTEEIRCWLADRDISAELPHGFFVRSAERLPDRLAAALDGAIANVPGSRISTARLTLRVE
;
A
#
# COMPACT_ATOMS: atom_id res chain seq x y z
N MET A 1 57.03 8.41 -59.43
CA MET A 1 58.04 8.18 -58.38
C MET A 1 58.00 6.69 -58.06
N ILE A 2 59.04 5.96 -58.47
CA ILE A 2 59.34 4.53 -58.16
C ILE A 2 58.22 3.51 -58.49
N GLU A 3 58.25 2.99 -59.72
CA GLU A 3 57.99 1.56 -59.95
C GLU A 3 59.15 0.74 -59.38
N TYR A 4 58.92 -0.50 -58.94
CA TYR A 4 59.95 -1.55 -59.05
C TYR A 4 59.37 -2.94 -59.32
N ARG A 5 60.20 -3.78 -59.95
CA ARG A 5 59.83 -5.03 -60.63
C ARG A 5 59.80 -6.27 -59.71
N ALA A 6 59.19 -7.31 -60.27
CA ALA A 6 59.10 -8.68 -59.75
C ALA A 6 60.36 -9.55 -60.00
N ALA A 7 60.19 -10.87 -59.74
CA ALA A 7 61.09 -12.02 -59.95
C ALA A 7 62.08 -12.33 -58.80
N GLY A 8 62.34 -13.60 -58.44
CA GLY A 8 61.78 -14.86 -58.96
C GLY A 8 62.54 -16.11 -58.45
N SER A 9 62.15 -17.32 -58.91
CA SER A 9 62.69 -18.67 -58.57
C SER A 9 62.44 -19.20 -57.14
N GLY A 10 62.18 -20.50 -56.89
CA GLY A 10 61.75 -21.58 -57.79
C GLY A 10 62.05 -23.01 -57.27
N VAL A 11 61.00 -23.84 -57.06
CA VAL A 11 60.89 -25.34 -57.23
C VAL A 11 61.91 -26.27 -56.49
N PRO A 12 61.62 -27.53 -56.06
CA PRO A 12 60.37 -28.32 -55.85
C PRO A 12 60.09 -28.54 -54.32
N GLY A 13 59.26 -29.46 -53.79
CA GLY A 13 58.20 -30.32 -54.37
C GLY A 13 58.15 -31.79 -53.83
N ALA A 14 56.95 -32.39 -53.87
CA ALA A 14 56.59 -33.81 -53.72
C ALA A 14 56.47 -34.52 -52.33
N HIS A 15 55.62 -35.56 -52.34
CA HIS A 15 55.41 -36.66 -51.39
C HIS A 15 54.62 -36.44 -50.08
N SER A 16 53.32 -36.69 -50.20
CA SER A 16 52.46 -37.30 -49.17
C SER A 16 53.12 -38.54 -48.54
N PHE A 17 52.92 -38.79 -47.24
CA PHE A 17 52.40 -40.07 -46.73
C PHE A 17 51.95 -39.96 -45.25
N THR A 18 50.84 -40.62 -44.97
CA THR A 18 50.14 -40.89 -43.71
C THR A 18 50.91 -40.85 -42.37
N LEU A 19 50.21 -40.44 -41.31
CA LEU A 19 49.87 -41.37 -40.23
C LEU A 19 48.51 -41.01 -39.59
N ARG A 20 47.57 -41.97 -39.58
CA ARG A 20 46.33 -41.90 -38.78
C ARG A 20 46.59 -42.59 -37.44
N CYS A 21 46.27 -41.95 -36.32
CA CYS A 21 45.90 -42.66 -35.10
C CYS A 21 44.98 -41.79 -34.21
N ALA A 22 43.93 -42.43 -33.69
CA ALA A 22 42.72 -41.82 -33.15
C ALA A 22 42.90 -40.96 -31.89
N ALA A 23 42.07 -39.90 -31.78
CA ALA A 23 41.64 -39.34 -30.51
C ALA A 23 40.21 -38.74 -30.62
N LEU A 24 39.32 -39.28 -29.77
CA LEU A 24 37.97 -38.87 -29.40
C LEU A 24 37.20 -37.81 -30.22
N ILE A 25 36.08 -38.25 -30.80
CA ILE A 25 34.93 -37.39 -31.11
C ILE A 25 34.23 -37.06 -29.78
N ALA A 26 34.56 -35.91 -29.19
CA ALA A 26 33.75 -35.30 -28.14
C ALA A 26 32.70 -34.37 -28.80
N ALA A 27 31.47 -34.86 -28.96
CA ALA A 27 30.39 -34.05 -29.49
C ALA A 27 30.01 -32.96 -28.47
N LEU A 28 30.43 -31.71 -28.71
CA LEU A 28 29.84 -30.55 -28.05
C LEU A 28 28.40 -30.39 -28.54
N ALA A 29 27.48 -31.07 -27.86
CA ALA A 29 26.09 -30.65 -27.85
C ALA A 29 26.02 -29.27 -27.19
N LEU A 30 25.86 -28.21 -28.00
CA LEU A 30 25.41 -26.92 -27.50
C LEU A 30 23.96 -27.09 -27.05
N SER A 31 23.78 -27.60 -25.83
CA SER A 31 22.52 -27.43 -25.10
C SER A 31 22.32 -25.92 -24.93
N PRO A 32 21.28 -25.30 -25.51
CA PRO A 32 20.93 -23.94 -25.14
C PRO A 32 20.61 -23.98 -23.65
N ALA A 33 21.43 -23.28 -22.85
CA ALA A 33 21.16 -23.11 -21.44
C ALA A 33 19.72 -22.63 -21.31
N ALA A 34 18.91 -23.36 -20.54
CA ALA A 34 17.57 -22.92 -20.22
C ALA A 34 17.69 -21.50 -19.69
N ARG A 35 17.08 -20.54 -20.38
CA ARG A 35 16.82 -19.23 -19.78
C ARG A 35 15.96 -19.54 -18.57
N ALA A 36 16.59 -19.58 -17.39
CA ALA A 36 15.87 -19.37 -16.17
C ALA A 36 15.07 -18.09 -16.40
N GLY A 37 13.74 -18.19 -16.35
CA GLY A 37 12.93 -16.99 -16.28
C GLY A 37 13.47 -16.20 -15.10
N ALA A 38 13.85 -14.94 -15.34
CA ALA A 38 14.00 -14.03 -14.22
C ALA A 38 12.67 -14.09 -13.47
N ALA A 39 12.72 -14.51 -12.20
CA ALA A 39 11.54 -14.49 -11.35
C ALA A 39 10.96 -13.08 -11.46
N ALA A 40 9.67 -12.98 -11.78
CA ALA A 40 9.04 -11.69 -11.85
C ALA A 40 8.95 -11.17 -10.42
N ASP A 41 9.82 -10.21 -10.09
CA ASP A 41 9.74 -9.39 -8.88
C ASP A 41 8.29 -8.90 -8.74
N GLU A 42 7.51 -9.51 -7.83
CA GLU A 42 6.09 -9.21 -7.68
C GLU A 42 5.90 -7.93 -6.86
N ASP A 43 5.78 -6.82 -7.58
CA ASP A 43 5.36 -5.54 -7.00
C ASP A 43 3.99 -5.65 -6.31
N ALA A 44 3.89 -5.12 -5.10
CA ALA A 44 2.66 -5.09 -4.32
C ALA A 44 2.18 -3.65 -4.07
N VAL A 45 0.86 -3.47 -4.01
CA VAL A 45 0.22 -2.23 -3.59
C VAL A 45 -0.07 -2.32 -2.10
N LEU A 46 0.35 -1.33 -1.31
CA LEU A 46 -0.04 -1.26 0.09
C LEU A 46 -1.52 -0.91 0.21
N LEU A 47 -2.31 -1.80 0.81
CA LEU A 47 -3.74 -1.61 1.04
C LEU A 47 -4.01 -0.92 2.39
N SER A 48 -3.18 -1.20 3.40
CA SER A 48 -3.25 -0.61 4.74
C SER A 48 -1.92 -0.75 5.48
N SER A 49 -1.59 0.16 6.40
CA SER A 49 -0.50 -0.08 7.36
C SER A 49 -0.67 0.73 8.65
N THR A 50 -0.12 0.21 9.75
CA THR A 50 0.10 0.93 11.01
C THR A 50 1.55 1.40 11.18
N ALA A 51 2.46 1.06 10.25
CA ALA A 51 3.88 1.46 10.28
C ALA A 51 4.08 2.93 9.85
N PRO A 52 5.16 3.62 10.26
CA PRO A 52 5.40 5.02 9.88
C PRO A 52 5.95 5.11 8.46
N GLY A 53 5.56 6.15 7.71
CA GLY A 53 5.99 6.37 6.31
C GLY A 53 5.25 5.56 5.24
N TYR A 54 4.47 4.55 5.64
CA TYR A 54 3.72 3.68 4.73
C TYR A 54 2.25 4.14 4.61
N VAL A 55 1.79 4.43 3.39
CA VAL A 55 0.43 4.93 3.12
C VAL A 55 -0.27 4.10 2.02
N PRO A 56 -1.60 3.90 2.09
CA PRO A 56 -2.34 3.17 1.06
C PRO A 56 -2.07 3.68 -0.37
N GLY A 57 -2.04 2.74 -1.32
CA GLY A 57 -1.66 2.98 -2.72
C GLY A 57 -0.16 3.07 -2.97
N MET A 58 0.69 3.10 -1.94
CA MET A 58 2.15 3.01 -2.11
C MET A 58 2.51 1.67 -2.77
N VAL A 59 3.28 1.72 -3.85
CA VAL A 59 3.84 0.52 -4.49
C VAL A 59 5.12 0.12 -3.76
N ILE A 60 5.13 -1.10 -3.22
CA ILE A 60 6.30 -1.78 -2.69
C ILE A 60 6.80 -2.69 -3.79
N THR A 61 7.86 -2.28 -4.50
CA THR A 61 8.52 -3.15 -5.47
C THR A 61 9.25 -4.27 -4.74
N ALA A 62 9.43 -5.44 -5.36
CA ALA A 62 9.91 -6.61 -4.63
C ALA A 62 11.33 -6.45 -4.07
N GLY A 63 12.19 -5.66 -4.73
CA GLY A 63 13.52 -5.26 -4.22
C GLY A 63 13.52 -4.16 -3.15
N ASN A 64 12.40 -3.46 -2.89
CA ASN A 64 12.33 -2.47 -1.82
C ASN A 64 12.23 -3.15 -0.45
N ARG A 65 12.98 -2.63 0.53
CA ARG A 65 12.87 -3.08 1.93
C ARG A 65 11.60 -2.54 2.58
N LEU A 66 10.73 -3.45 3.02
CA LEU A 66 9.63 -3.16 3.93
C LEU A 66 10.14 -3.28 5.38
N THR A 67 9.96 -2.22 6.16
CA THR A 67 10.35 -2.16 7.58
C THR A 67 9.11 -1.99 8.44
N LEU A 68 8.70 -3.03 9.15
CA LEU A 68 7.60 -3.02 10.11
C LEU A 68 8.20 -3.09 11.52
N PRO A 69 8.11 -2.01 12.32
CA PRO A 69 8.44 -2.06 13.75
C PRO A 69 7.61 -3.11 14.50
N ASP A 70 8.06 -3.51 15.68
CA ASP A 70 7.35 -4.51 16.49
C ASP A 70 5.89 -4.11 16.79
N GLY A 71 4.97 -5.04 16.53
CA GLY A 71 3.53 -4.85 16.61
C GLY A 71 2.91 -4.00 15.49
N ALA A 72 3.69 -3.35 14.63
CA ALA A 72 3.15 -2.71 13.43
C ALA A 72 2.70 -3.76 12.41
N SER A 73 1.94 -3.34 11.40
CA SER A 73 1.35 -4.21 10.41
C SER A 73 1.29 -3.55 9.04
N ALA A 74 1.27 -4.36 7.99
CA ALA A 74 0.97 -3.96 6.62
C ALA A 74 0.11 -5.01 5.95
N THR A 75 -0.86 -4.58 5.15
CA THR A 75 -1.58 -5.44 4.20
C THR A 75 -1.18 -5.04 2.80
N LEU A 76 -0.62 -5.99 2.06
CA LEU A 76 -0.18 -5.89 0.68
C LEU A 76 -1.23 -6.51 -0.24
N LEU A 77 -1.46 -5.89 -1.39
CA LEU A 77 -2.33 -6.35 -2.48
C LEU A 77 -1.45 -6.60 -3.72
N PHE A 78 -1.36 -7.86 -4.15
CA PHE A 78 -0.57 -8.26 -5.31
C PHE A 78 -1.35 -8.10 -6.61
N ARG A 79 -0.63 -8.11 -7.75
CA ARG A 79 -1.22 -8.04 -9.10
C ARG A 79 -2.28 -9.12 -9.35
N SER A 80 -2.12 -10.29 -8.72
CA SER A 80 -3.08 -11.41 -8.75
C SER A 80 -4.40 -11.14 -8.03
N GLY A 81 -4.54 -10.03 -7.30
CA GLY A 81 -5.67 -9.75 -6.41
C GLY A 81 -5.57 -10.45 -5.05
N GLN A 82 -4.55 -11.29 -4.83
CA GLN A 82 -4.28 -11.87 -3.52
C GLN A 82 -3.76 -10.81 -2.55
N MET A 83 -4.10 -10.96 -1.27
CA MET A 83 -3.64 -10.04 -0.24
C MET A 83 -2.85 -10.77 0.85
N LEU A 84 -1.80 -10.12 1.35
CA LEU A 84 -0.94 -10.62 2.42
C LEU A 84 -0.87 -9.60 3.55
N ARG A 85 -1.28 -9.98 4.75
CA ARG A 85 -0.91 -9.24 5.96
C ARG A 85 0.43 -9.74 6.47
N ILE A 86 1.29 -8.81 6.87
CA ILE A 86 2.54 -9.04 7.59
C ILE A 86 2.47 -8.20 8.87
N ARG A 87 2.85 -8.77 10.01
CA ARG A 87 3.08 -8.03 11.26
C ARG A 87 4.56 -7.99 11.59
N GLY A 88 4.98 -6.89 12.20
CA GLY A 88 6.34 -6.70 12.67
C GLY A 88 6.60 -7.40 14.02
N PRO A 89 7.89 -7.59 14.39
CA PRO A 89 9.05 -6.98 13.74
C PRO A 89 9.41 -7.68 12.42
N PHE A 90 9.59 -6.90 11.35
CA PHE A 90 10.01 -7.38 10.04
C PHE A 90 10.88 -6.33 9.35
N GLU A 91 12.04 -6.73 8.84
CA GLU A 91 12.84 -5.95 7.91
C GLU A 91 13.29 -6.86 6.77
N GLY A 92 12.81 -6.61 5.55
CA GLY A 92 13.16 -7.45 4.40
C GLY A 92 12.61 -6.94 3.07
N ALA A 93 13.21 -7.43 1.99
CA ALA A 93 12.65 -7.30 0.64
C ALA A 93 11.55 -8.37 0.45
N LEU A 94 10.54 -8.11 -0.38
CA LEU A 94 9.50 -9.11 -0.66
C LEU A 94 10.05 -10.28 -1.49
N SER A 95 11.10 -10.06 -2.29
CA SER A 95 11.83 -11.11 -3.03
C SER A 95 12.73 -12.00 -2.16
N ALA A 96 13.01 -11.64 -0.90
CA ALA A 96 13.87 -12.45 -0.02
C ALA A 96 13.25 -13.81 0.39
N ALA A 97 12.03 -14.09 -0.08
CA ALA A 97 11.29 -15.33 0.08
C ALA A 97 11.45 -16.34 -1.07
N GLU A 98 12.36 -16.10 -2.03
CA GLU A 98 12.53 -16.88 -3.27
C GLU A 98 13.09 -18.31 -3.07
N GLY A 99 12.30 -19.17 -2.44
CA GLY A 99 12.47 -20.61 -2.35
C GLY A 99 11.47 -21.36 -3.25
N ARG A 100 11.61 -21.24 -4.58
CA ARG A 100 10.89 -22.06 -5.60
C ARG A 100 9.35 -22.02 -5.53
N SER A 101 8.76 -21.07 -4.80
CA SER A 101 7.32 -20.97 -4.55
C SER A 101 6.83 -19.54 -4.28
N GLY A 102 7.70 -18.53 -4.45
CA GLY A 102 7.47 -17.13 -4.04
C GLY A 102 6.53 -16.30 -4.93
N GLU A 103 6.11 -16.81 -6.09
CA GLU A 103 5.29 -16.08 -7.09
C GLU A 103 3.83 -15.79 -6.65
N THR A 104 3.45 -16.14 -5.43
CA THR A 104 2.07 -15.98 -4.92
C THR A 104 2.07 -15.62 -3.44
N ALA A 105 1.06 -14.87 -3.00
CA ALA A 105 0.92 -14.46 -1.59
C ALA A 105 0.94 -15.62 -0.58
N PRO A 106 0.36 -16.81 -0.83
CA PRO A 106 0.50 -17.97 0.05
C PRO A 106 1.93 -18.51 0.16
N GLY A 107 2.70 -18.49 -0.94
CA GLY A 107 4.09 -18.91 -0.94
C GLY A 107 4.97 -17.96 -0.12
N LEU A 108 4.81 -16.66 -0.36
CA LEU A 108 5.47 -15.60 0.42
C LEU A 108 5.08 -15.66 1.91
N ALA A 109 3.80 -15.84 2.23
CA ALA A 109 3.33 -16.02 3.62
C ALA A 109 4.05 -17.18 4.31
N LYS A 110 4.13 -18.34 3.65
CA LYS A 110 4.81 -19.52 4.19
C LYS A 110 6.31 -19.31 4.37
N ALA A 111 6.96 -18.61 3.43
CA ALA A 111 8.39 -18.28 3.55
C ALA A 111 8.67 -17.35 4.75
N LEU A 112 7.85 -16.32 4.92
CA LEU A 112 7.92 -15.40 6.06
C LEU A 112 7.65 -16.11 7.40
N GLN A 113 6.66 -16.99 7.45
CA GLN A 113 6.38 -17.83 8.63
C GLN A 113 7.57 -18.75 9.00
N MET A 114 8.27 -19.31 8.02
CA MET A 114 9.50 -20.10 8.27
C MET A 114 10.66 -19.24 8.81
N GLN A 115 10.61 -17.92 8.62
CA GLN A 115 11.54 -16.95 9.21
C GLN A 115 11.05 -16.40 10.57
N GLY A 116 9.92 -16.90 11.10
CA GLY A 116 9.36 -16.46 12.38
C GLY A 116 8.45 -15.22 12.30
N VAL A 117 8.10 -14.75 11.10
CA VAL A 117 7.27 -13.56 10.90
C VAL A 117 5.78 -13.94 10.89
N ASP A 118 4.94 -13.20 11.61
CA ASP A 118 3.47 -13.35 11.54
C ASP A 118 2.97 -12.79 10.21
N ALA A 119 2.84 -13.67 9.22
CA ALA A 119 2.30 -13.40 7.91
C ALA A 119 1.06 -14.27 7.62
N ALA A 120 0.02 -13.69 7.03
CA ALA A 120 -1.24 -14.39 6.75
C ALA A 120 -1.92 -13.86 5.47
N VAL A 121 -2.38 -14.77 4.60
CA VAL A 121 -3.12 -14.41 3.39
C VAL A 121 -4.55 -14.01 3.75
N ILE A 122 -4.95 -12.80 3.33
CA ILE A 122 -6.32 -12.31 3.49
C ILE A 122 -7.11 -12.61 2.21
N GLY A 123 -7.98 -13.62 2.27
CA GLY A 123 -9.24 -13.62 1.52
C GLY A 123 -9.23 -13.55 -0.01
N GLY A 124 -8.27 -14.18 -0.72
CA GLY A 124 -8.24 -14.18 -2.20
C GLY A 124 -9.42 -14.85 -2.93
N THR A 125 -10.38 -15.46 -2.21
CA THR A 125 -11.47 -16.29 -2.80
C THR A 125 -12.88 -15.75 -2.57
N ARG A 126 -13.10 -14.72 -1.73
CA ARG A 126 -14.44 -14.13 -1.53
C ARG A 126 -14.71 -12.90 -2.40
N ALA A 127 -13.67 -12.26 -2.92
CA ALA A 127 -13.77 -11.21 -3.95
C ALA A 127 -14.14 -11.75 -5.36
N ALA A 128 -14.49 -13.03 -5.46
CA ALA A 128 -14.85 -13.74 -6.69
C ALA A 128 -16.36 -13.69 -7.01
N SER A 129 -17.09 -12.68 -6.51
CA SER A 129 -18.36 -12.31 -7.12
C SER A 129 -18.08 -11.76 -8.51
N ALA A 130 -18.40 -12.53 -9.56
CA ALA A 130 -18.14 -12.24 -10.97
C ALA A 130 -19.00 -11.08 -11.55
N ALA A 131 -19.18 -10.02 -10.78
CA ALA A 131 -19.56 -8.73 -11.34
C ALA A 131 -18.34 -8.15 -12.08
N PRO A 132 -18.52 -7.53 -13.27
CA PRO A 132 -17.43 -6.80 -13.90
C PRO A 132 -16.94 -5.69 -12.96
N PRO A 133 -15.62 -5.42 -12.90
CA PRO A 133 -15.07 -4.42 -11.98
C PRO A 133 -15.69 -3.05 -12.27
N ARG A 134 -16.35 -2.46 -11.26
CA ARG A 134 -17.12 -1.19 -11.38
C ARG A 134 -16.24 0.06 -11.56
N VAL A 135 -14.93 -0.16 -11.71
CA VAL A 135 -13.88 0.80 -11.31
C VAL A 135 -13.19 1.47 -12.50
N ALA A 136 -13.22 0.87 -13.69
CA ALA A 136 -12.87 1.62 -14.90
C ALA A 136 -14.11 2.41 -15.34
N PRO A 137 -14.11 3.75 -15.26
CA PRO A 137 -15.19 4.51 -15.89
C PRO A 137 -15.10 4.28 -17.40
N ASP A 138 -16.22 4.01 -18.06
CA ASP A 138 -16.30 3.91 -19.53
C ASP A 138 -16.00 5.26 -20.25
N ASP A 139 -15.66 6.27 -19.46
CA ASP A 139 -15.48 7.69 -19.76
C ASP A 139 -14.24 8.19 -18.99
N VAL A 140 -13.06 8.08 -19.61
CA VAL A 140 -11.78 8.50 -19.02
C VAL A 140 -11.58 9.99 -19.27
N ARG A 141 -11.82 10.78 -18.22
CA ARG A 141 -11.66 12.24 -18.24
C ARG A 141 -10.23 12.66 -17.90
N ILE A 142 -9.60 13.34 -18.84
CA ILE A 142 -8.27 13.97 -18.71
C ILE A 142 -8.44 15.44 -18.34
N ASP A 143 -7.56 15.94 -17.49
CA ASP A 143 -7.45 17.35 -17.15
C ASP A 143 -6.22 17.95 -17.87
N PRO A 144 -6.39 18.88 -18.82
CA PRO A 144 -5.27 19.46 -19.57
C PRO A 144 -4.35 20.35 -18.71
N GLN A 145 -4.70 20.63 -17.46
CA GLN A 145 -3.90 21.39 -16.51
C GLN A 145 -3.10 20.51 -15.52
N ARG A 146 -3.34 19.19 -15.49
CA ARG A 146 -2.66 18.26 -14.57
C ARG A 146 -1.94 17.13 -15.31
N SER A 147 -0.66 16.92 -14.99
CA SER A 147 0.08 15.76 -15.48
C SER A 147 -0.38 14.51 -14.73
N GLY A 148 -0.55 13.39 -15.45
CA GLY A 148 -1.07 12.16 -14.87
C GLY A 148 -0.83 10.94 -15.77
N THR A 149 -1.06 9.75 -15.20
CA THR A 149 -1.05 8.49 -15.94
C THR A 149 -2.48 7.96 -16.03
N TYR A 150 -2.94 7.68 -17.25
CA TYR A 150 -4.30 7.26 -17.55
C TYR A 150 -4.29 5.83 -18.10
N CYS A 151 -4.89 4.90 -17.35
CA CYS A 151 -5.13 3.53 -17.77
C CYS A 151 -6.41 3.46 -18.61
N LEU A 152 -6.32 2.84 -19.78
CA LEU A 152 -7.45 2.59 -20.69
C LEU A 152 -7.67 1.08 -20.88
N LYS A 153 -8.93 0.62 -20.86
CA LYS A 153 -9.34 -0.70 -21.40
C LYS A 153 -9.82 -0.55 -22.84
N SER A 154 -9.98 -1.68 -23.54
CA SER A 154 -10.61 -1.69 -24.86
C SER A 154 -12.05 -1.16 -24.76
N GLY A 155 -12.39 -0.19 -25.61
CA GLY A 155 -13.72 0.44 -25.67
C GLY A 155 -13.92 1.67 -24.77
N ASP A 156 -12.91 2.11 -24.01
CA ASP A 156 -13.02 3.35 -23.22
C ASP A 156 -13.19 4.59 -24.12
N SER A 157 -14.14 5.46 -23.74
CA SER A 157 -14.25 6.79 -24.33
C SER A 157 -13.31 7.75 -23.61
N VAL A 158 -12.39 8.40 -24.32
CA VAL A 158 -11.45 9.37 -23.74
C VAL A 158 -11.97 10.80 -23.96
N TRP A 159 -12.00 11.60 -22.90
CA TRP A 159 -12.52 12.97 -22.92
C TRP A 159 -11.53 13.96 -22.32
N ILE A 160 -11.36 15.13 -22.95
CA ILE A 160 -10.54 16.22 -22.44
C ILE A 160 -11.46 17.24 -21.76
N GLY A 161 -11.37 17.35 -20.43
CA GLY A 161 -12.14 18.31 -19.65
C GLY A 161 -11.78 19.75 -20.02
N ARG A 162 -12.75 20.66 -19.94
CA ARG A 162 -12.47 22.10 -20.04
C ARG A 162 -11.55 22.52 -18.88
N PRO A 163 -10.47 23.29 -19.13
CA PRO A 163 -9.69 23.96 -18.09
C PRO A 163 -10.58 24.85 -17.21
N ALA A 164 -10.20 25.05 -15.94
CA ALA A 164 -10.85 26.04 -15.08
C ALA A 164 -10.44 27.48 -15.48
N ASP A 165 -9.21 27.65 -15.96
CA ASP A 165 -8.69 28.91 -16.46
C ASP A 165 -9.01 29.03 -17.96
N GLU A 166 -10.05 29.79 -18.33
CA GLU A 166 -10.48 29.93 -19.74
C GLU A 166 -9.55 30.78 -20.61
N GLY A 167 -8.48 31.35 -20.03
CA GLY A 167 -7.49 32.14 -20.74
C GLY A 167 -6.36 31.30 -21.34
N GLY A 168 -6.34 31.14 -22.66
CA GLY A 168 -5.18 30.61 -23.39
C GLY A 168 -5.54 29.78 -24.63
N SER A 169 -4.55 29.62 -25.50
CA SER A 169 -4.61 28.73 -26.66
C SER A 169 -4.09 27.34 -26.30
N TYR A 170 -5.01 26.36 -26.24
CA TYR A 170 -4.69 24.98 -25.88
C TYR A 170 -4.37 24.14 -27.11
N ALA A 171 -3.36 23.27 -27.01
CA ALA A 171 -3.02 22.28 -28.01
C ALA A 171 -2.51 20.99 -27.38
N LEU A 172 -2.73 19.88 -28.08
CA LEU A 172 -2.19 18.55 -27.76
C LEU A 172 -0.94 18.30 -28.61
N ARG A 173 0.17 17.84 -28.01
CA ARG A 173 1.43 17.60 -28.73
C ARG A 173 1.99 16.19 -28.48
N ARG A 174 2.23 15.43 -29.56
CA ARG A 174 2.86 14.09 -29.55
C ARG A 174 3.94 14.01 -30.63
N ARG A 175 5.15 13.57 -30.26
CA ARG A 175 6.27 13.30 -31.18
C ARG A 175 6.52 14.45 -32.21
N GLY A 176 6.40 15.70 -31.77
CA GLY A 176 6.55 16.91 -32.59
C GLY A 176 5.27 17.44 -33.25
N ASN A 177 4.30 16.56 -33.56
CA ASN A 177 3.00 16.96 -34.11
C ASN A 177 2.16 17.66 -33.05
N THR A 178 1.51 18.76 -33.42
CA THR A 178 0.70 19.61 -32.52
C THR A 178 -0.70 19.82 -33.11
N ARG A 179 -1.74 19.59 -32.30
CA ARG A 179 -3.17 19.71 -32.67
C ARG A 179 -3.86 20.71 -31.75
N ALA A 180 -4.41 21.78 -32.31
CA ALA A 180 -5.18 22.76 -31.52
C ALA A 180 -6.43 22.12 -30.92
N LEU A 181 -6.69 22.38 -29.64
CA LEU A 181 -7.89 21.96 -28.93
C LEU A 181 -8.85 23.15 -28.83
N ARG A 182 -10.14 22.90 -29.03
CA ARG A 182 -11.19 23.92 -28.93
C ARG A 182 -12.43 23.31 -28.30
N TRP A 183 -12.88 23.87 -27.19
CA TRP A 183 -14.17 23.54 -26.60
C TRP A 183 -15.25 24.42 -27.25
N PRO A 184 -16.36 23.85 -27.76
CA PRO A 184 -17.53 24.62 -28.16
C PRO A 184 -18.05 25.50 -27.01
N ALA A 185 -18.92 26.47 -27.31
CA ALA A 185 -19.63 27.21 -26.27
C ALA A 185 -20.33 26.24 -25.30
N ASP A 186 -20.27 26.54 -24.00
CA ASP A 186 -20.87 25.78 -22.89
C ASP A 186 -20.41 24.31 -22.70
N ALA A 187 -19.57 23.77 -23.60
CA ALA A 187 -19.08 22.40 -23.51
C ALA A 187 -18.07 22.23 -22.36
N SER A 188 -18.44 21.48 -21.33
CA SER A 188 -17.57 21.19 -20.17
C SER A 188 -16.41 20.20 -20.46
N ARG A 189 -16.43 19.60 -21.64
CA ARG A 189 -15.41 18.67 -22.17
C ARG A 189 -15.54 18.52 -23.69
N ILE A 190 -14.51 17.97 -24.32
CA ILE A 190 -14.51 17.52 -25.73
C ILE A 190 -14.07 16.06 -25.81
N PRO A 191 -14.48 15.29 -26.83
CA PRO A 191 -13.92 13.97 -27.07
C PRO A 191 -12.43 14.11 -27.39
N TRP A 192 -11.68 13.04 -27.14
CA TRP A 192 -10.33 12.90 -27.67
C TRP A 192 -10.37 12.94 -29.21
N PRO A 193 -9.40 13.57 -29.91
CA PRO A 193 -9.45 13.65 -31.37
C PRO A 193 -9.23 12.28 -32.03
N ASP A 194 -10.18 11.84 -32.86
CA ASP A 194 -10.17 10.51 -33.50
C ASP A 194 -8.91 10.28 -34.37
N GLU A 195 -8.38 11.34 -34.99
CA GLU A 195 -7.15 11.30 -35.79
C GLU A 195 -5.85 11.16 -34.96
N VAL A 196 -5.95 11.14 -33.63
CA VAL A 196 -4.82 11.05 -32.69
C VAL A 196 -4.89 9.71 -31.94
N PRO A 197 -4.35 8.61 -32.50
CA PRO A 197 -4.38 7.31 -31.83
C PRO A 197 -3.57 7.33 -30.53
N ILE A 198 -4.04 6.55 -29.56
CA ILE A 198 -3.41 6.33 -28.25
C ILE A 198 -2.82 4.90 -28.23
N GLU A 199 -1.51 4.78 -27.99
CA GLU A 199 -0.79 3.51 -27.84
C GLU A 199 -0.31 3.32 -26.38
N ASP A 200 0.03 2.09 -25.97
CA ASP A 200 0.59 1.87 -24.61
C ASP A 200 1.94 2.61 -24.44
N GLY A 201 2.07 3.34 -23.33
CA GLY A 201 3.25 4.13 -23.02
C GLY A 201 3.32 5.48 -23.75
N ASP A 202 2.32 5.86 -24.54
CA ASP A 202 2.31 7.17 -25.19
C ASP A 202 2.27 8.32 -24.19
N GLN A 203 2.94 9.42 -24.57
CA GLN A 203 2.96 10.67 -23.82
C GLN A 203 2.49 11.82 -24.70
N PHE A 204 1.53 12.57 -24.20
CA PHE A 204 0.96 13.75 -24.84
C PHE A 204 1.16 14.97 -23.94
N ALA A 205 1.84 15.99 -24.45
CA ALA A 205 1.97 17.27 -23.75
C ALA A 205 0.76 18.15 -24.09
N PHE A 206 0.05 18.62 -23.06
CA PHE A 206 -0.86 19.75 -23.17
C PHE A 206 -0.04 21.03 -23.17
N VAL A 207 -0.17 21.78 -24.25
CA VAL A 207 0.52 23.03 -24.53
C VAL A 207 -0.47 24.17 -24.38
N VAL A 208 -0.11 25.19 -23.60
CA VAL A 208 -0.88 26.41 -23.42
C VAL A 208 0.00 27.58 -23.85
N ASP A 209 -0.46 28.33 -24.86
CA ASP A 209 0.26 29.47 -25.44
C ASP A 209 1.72 29.12 -25.83
N GLY A 210 1.86 28.01 -26.56
CA GLY A 210 3.15 27.47 -27.02
C GLY A 210 3.99 26.76 -25.95
N THR A 211 3.63 26.87 -24.66
CA THR A 211 4.40 26.30 -23.55
C THR A 211 3.75 25.01 -23.00
N PRO A 212 4.46 23.88 -22.89
CA PRO A 212 3.95 22.68 -22.22
C PRO A 212 3.59 22.97 -20.75
N ARG A 213 2.40 22.55 -20.32
CA ARG A 213 1.92 22.72 -18.93
C ARG A 213 1.65 21.40 -18.22
N ALA A 214 1.11 20.41 -18.92
CA ALA A 214 0.83 19.09 -18.38
C ALA A 214 1.22 17.98 -19.37
N THR A 215 1.44 16.77 -18.86
CA THR A 215 1.67 15.57 -19.69
C THR A 215 0.71 14.46 -19.26
N ALA A 216 -0.13 13.99 -20.20
CA ALA A 216 -0.87 12.75 -20.05
C ALA A 216 -0.01 11.60 -20.58
N THR A 217 0.25 10.61 -19.71
CA THR A 217 0.84 9.32 -20.11
C THR A 217 -0.28 8.29 -20.17
N PHE A 218 -0.39 7.54 -21.27
CA PHE A 218 -1.41 6.49 -21.38
C PHE A 218 -0.82 5.11 -21.18
N ARG A 219 -1.58 4.24 -20.50
CA ARG A 219 -1.24 2.83 -20.28
C ARG A 219 -2.40 1.96 -20.71
N MET A 220 -2.13 0.94 -21.52
CA MET A 220 -3.18 -0.01 -21.89
C MET A 220 -3.32 -1.08 -20.80
N MET A 221 -4.55 -1.26 -20.36
CA MET A 221 -5.00 -2.41 -19.59
C MET A 221 -5.36 -3.52 -20.57
N GLY A 222 -4.96 -4.76 -20.25
CA GLY A 222 -5.48 -5.94 -20.94
C GLY A 222 -6.93 -6.23 -20.54
N ASP A 223 -7.40 -7.43 -20.87
CA ASP A 223 -8.72 -7.89 -20.42
C ASP A 223 -8.86 -7.79 -18.89
N PRO A 224 -10.05 -7.43 -18.38
CA PRO A 224 -10.27 -7.33 -16.95
C PRO A 224 -10.04 -8.70 -16.29
N PRO A 225 -9.22 -8.78 -15.22
CA PRO A 225 -8.94 -10.02 -14.53
C PRO A 225 -10.17 -10.51 -13.77
N ALA A 226 -10.14 -11.78 -13.35
CA ALA A 226 -11.25 -12.45 -12.68
C ALA A 226 -11.65 -11.87 -11.30
N SER A 227 -10.96 -10.84 -10.78
CA SER A 227 -11.34 -10.15 -9.55
C SER A 227 -11.11 -8.63 -9.63
N GLU A 228 -11.99 -7.88 -8.96
CA GLU A 228 -11.88 -6.43 -8.81
C GLU A 228 -10.59 -6.01 -8.10
N ALA A 229 -10.15 -6.79 -7.10
CA ALA A 229 -8.88 -6.59 -6.41
C ALA A 229 -7.66 -6.66 -7.35
N ALA A 230 -7.63 -7.62 -8.28
CA ALA A 230 -6.59 -7.74 -9.29
C ALA A 230 -6.64 -6.57 -10.31
N TRP A 231 -7.83 -6.08 -10.66
CA TRP A 231 -7.98 -4.92 -11.54
C TRP A 231 -7.44 -3.64 -10.89
N ILE A 232 -7.81 -3.39 -9.63
CA ILE A 232 -7.32 -2.27 -8.83
C ILE A 232 -5.80 -2.33 -8.70
N ALA A 233 -5.24 -3.49 -8.33
CA ALA A 233 -3.80 -3.70 -8.25
C ALA A 233 -3.12 -3.42 -9.60
N GLY A 234 -3.63 -4.00 -10.69
CA GLY A 234 -3.07 -3.84 -12.03
C GLY A 234 -3.05 -2.41 -12.56
N GLY A 235 -4.02 -1.59 -12.16
CA GLY A 235 -4.09 -0.16 -12.50
C GLY A 235 -3.12 0.70 -11.67
N VAL A 236 -3.10 0.50 -10.35
CA VAL A 236 -2.16 1.21 -9.45
C VAL A 236 -0.70 0.89 -9.78
N LEU A 237 -0.38 -0.38 -10.05
CA LEU A 237 0.96 -0.82 -10.46
C LEU A 237 1.40 -0.25 -11.82
N ARG A 238 0.47 0.18 -12.69
CA ARG A 238 0.78 0.89 -13.94
C ARG A 238 0.98 2.40 -13.75
N GLY A 239 0.74 2.92 -12.54
CA GLY A 239 0.86 4.34 -12.19
C GLY A 239 -0.46 5.12 -12.19
N CYS A 240 -1.59 4.47 -12.49
CA CYS A 240 -2.88 5.12 -12.75
C CYS A 240 -3.67 5.48 -11.47
N ARG A 241 -2.97 5.93 -10.42
CA ARG A 241 -3.50 6.04 -9.04
C ARG A 241 -4.77 6.88 -8.96
N ASP A 242 -4.81 8.03 -9.63
CA ASP A 242 -5.97 8.92 -9.62
C ASP A 242 -7.29 8.25 -10.06
N GLN A 243 -7.25 7.24 -10.94
CA GLN A 243 -8.43 6.47 -11.36
C GLN A 243 -8.82 5.38 -10.36
N PHE A 244 -7.87 4.85 -9.59
CA PHE A 244 -8.04 3.65 -8.78
C PHE A 244 -8.03 3.90 -7.26
N ASP A 245 -7.53 5.03 -6.77
CA ASP A 245 -7.36 5.32 -5.34
C ASP A 245 -8.69 5.27 -4.56
N ALA A 246 -9.80 5.72 -5.17
CA ALA A 246 -11.13 5.63 -4.55
C ALA A 246 -11.58 4.17 -4.35
N ALA A 247 -11.35 3.32 -5.36
CA ALA A 247 -11.69 1.90 -5.31
C ALA A 247 -10.74 1.09 -4.42
N LEU A 248 -9.44 1.42 -4.43
CA LEU A 248 -8.45 0.87 -3.50
C LEU A 248 -8.81 1.21 -2.04
N GLY A 249 -9.21 2.46 -1.78
CA GLY A 249 -9.67 2.91 -0.47
C GLY A 249 -10.97 2.21 -0.02
N GLN A 250 -11.88 1.90 -0.94
CA GLN A 250 -13.08 1.13 -0.65
C GLN A 250 -12.76 -0.34 -0.38
N LEU A 251 -11.98 -0.99 -1.25
CA LEU A 251 -11.51 -2.36 -1.08
C LEU A 251 -10.80 -2.52 0.28
N GLY A 252 -9.90 -1.60 0.63
CA GLY A 252 -9.19 -1.60 1.90
C GLY A 252 -10.14 -1.54 3.09
N LYS A 253 -11.18 -0.70 3.05
CA LYS A 253 -12.20 -0.64 4.10
C LYS A 253 -13.03 -1.92 4.21
N GLU A 254 -13.24 -2.66 3.13
CA GLU A 254 -14.07 -3.87 3.12
C GLU A 254 -13.31 -5.11 3.61
N VAL A 255 -12.05 -5.27 3.18
CA VAL A 255 -11.28 -6.51 3.39
C VAL A 255 -10.27 -6.43 4.54
N VAL A 256 -9.81 -5.22 4.90
CA VAL A 256 -8.89 -5.04 6.02
C VAL A 256 -9.71 -4.71 7.27
N PRO A 257 -9.64 -5.53 8.34
CA PRO A 257 -10.27 -5.17 9.60
C PRO A 257 -9.59 -3.92 10.19
N PRO A 258 -10.29 -3.10 10.99
CA PRO A 258 -9.64 -2.10 11.82
C PRO A 258 -8.55 -2.75 12.67
N GLU A 259 -7.34 -2.20 12.64
CA GLU A 259 -6.20 -2.61 13.47
C GLU A 259 -5.73 -1.43 14.31
N LEU A 260 -5.62 -1.66 15.61
CA LEU A 260 -5.15 -0.71 16.61
C LEU A 260 -3.83 -1.21 17.21
N TRP A 261 -2.89 -0.29 17.41
CA TRP A 261 -1.59 -0.56 18.01
C TRP A 261 -1.29 0.45 19.13
N LEU A 262 -0.65 -0.05 20.19
CA LEU A 262 -0.28 0.70 21.38
C LEU A 262 1.21 0.52 21.68
N THR A 263 1.85 1.63 22.05
CA THR A 263 3.12 1.72 22.76
C THR A 263 2.97 2.75 23.87
N THR A 264 4.00 2.89 24.71
CA THR A 264 4.24 4.13 25.44
C THR A 264 5.58 4.76 25.02
N ASP A 265 5.95 5.90 25.60
CA ASP A 265 7.30 6.44 25.55
C ASP A 265 8.38 5.50 26.12
N HIS A 266 7.99 4.52 26.95
CA HIS A 266 8.87 3.44 27.43
C HIS A 266 8.76 2.15 26.57
N GLY A 267 8.13 2.21 25.39
CA GLY A 267 8.06 1.10 24.43
C GLY A 267 6.88 0.13 24.62
N ARG A 268 7.10 -1.16 24.31
CA ARG A 268 6.07 -2.23 24.37
C ARG A 268 6.16 -3.17 25.58
N ALA A 269 7.27 -3.11 26.32
CA ALA A 269 7.40 -3.74 27.64
C ALA A 269 7.78 -2.67 28.69
N PRO A 270 6.93 -1.63 28.86
CA PRO A 270 7.27 -0.47 29.66
C PRO A 270 7.36 -0.77 31.16
N VAL A 271 8.34 -0.15 31.80
CA VAL A 271 8.52 -0.10 33.26
C VAL A 271 8.46 1.37 33.68
N TYR A 272 7.67 1.68 34.71
CA TYR A 272 7.50 3.02 35.29
C TYR A 272 7.70 2.98 36.80
N HIS A 273 7.94 4.14 37.41
CA HIS A 273 7.89 4.30 38.87
C HIS A 273 6.50 4.80 39.31
N PRO A 274 6.07 4.54 40.56
CA PRO A 274 4.80 5.05 41.07
C PRO A 274 4.62 6.56 40.89
N GLY A 275 3.50 6.95 40.30
CA GLY A 275 3.16 8.35 40.00
C GLY A 275 3.83 8.94 38.75
N GLU A 276 4.72 8.21 38.06
CA GLU A 276 5.36 8.65 36.81
C GLU A 276 4.30 8.86 35.71
N PRO A 277 4.36 9.95 34.92
CA PRO A 277 3.38 10.19 33.85
C PRO A 277 3.57 9.21 32.69
N ILE A 278 2.49 8.54 32.28
CA ILE A 278 2.49 7.59 31.17
C ILE A 278 2.09 8.33 29.89
N ARG A 279 2.89 8.23 28.82
CA ARG A 279 2.52 8.75 27.50
C ARG A 279 2.21 7.61 26.54
N ILE A 280 0.92 7.34 26.35
CA ILE A 280 0.43 6.31 25.44
C ILE A 280 0.56 6.82 24.00
N MET A 281 1.12 6.00 23.12
CA MET A 281 1.30 6.24 21.70
C MET A 281 0.42 5.26 20.92
N VAL A 282 -0.63 5.78 20.29
CA VAL A 282 -1.68 5.01 19.62
C VAL A 282 -1.58 5.18 18.11
N ARG A 283 -1.75 4.08 17.37
CA ARG A 283 -1.80 4.09 15.90
C ARG A 283 -2.90 3.18 15.38
N ALA A 284 -3.57 3.60 14.31
CA ALA A 284 -4.62 2.84 13.65
C ALA A 284 -4.35 2.72 12.15
N ASN A 285 -4.82 1.64 11.51
CA ASN A 285 -4.76 1.50 10.05
C ASN A 285 -5.89 2.26 9.30
N THR A 286 -6.90 2.74 10.04
CA THR A 286 -8.08 3.44 9.54
C THR A 286 -8.44 4.63 10.43
N ASP A 287 -9.17 5.60 9.88
CA ASP A 287 -9.96 6.55 10.68
C ASP A 287 -10.94 5.79 11.57
N GLY A 288 -11.19 6.30 12.78
CA GLY A 288 -12.14 5.71 13.71
C GLY A 288 -12.27 6.52 15.01
N TYR A 289 -12.93 5.93 15.99
CA TYR A 289 -13.21 6.50 17.29
C TYR A 289 -12.53 5.65 18.36
N LEU A 290 -11.61 6.27 19.08
CA LEU A 290 -10.73 5.64 20.06
C LEU A 290 -11.28 5.85 21.47
N TYR A 291 -11.31 4.78 22.24
CA TYR A 291 -11.67 4.78 23.66
C TYR A 291 -10.58 4.00 24.41
N CYS A 292 -10.08 4.52 25.52
CA CYS A 292 -9.00 3.88 26.29
C CYS A 292 -9.23 4.00 27.79
N VAL A 293 -8.85 2.96 28.52
CA VAL A 293 -8.74 2.93 29.99
C VAL A 293 -7.35 2.45 30.43
N LEU A 294 -6.94 2.88 31.61
CA LEU A 294 -5.86 2.25 32.39
C LEU A 294 -6.53 1.38 33.45
N ALA A 295 -6.09 0.13 33.63
CA ALA A 295 -6.71 -0.82 34.54
C ALA A 295 -5.71 -1.45 35.52
N GLU A 296 -6.07 -1.51 36.80
CA GLU A 296 -5.41 -2.29 37.83
C GLU A 296 -6.17 -3.62 37.98
N GLY A 297 -5.74 -4.66 37.27
CA GLY A 297 -6.45 -5.94 37.22
C GLY A 297 -7.75 -5.91 36.40
N THR A 298 -8.73 -6.75 36.76
CA THR A 298 -9.99 -6.91 36.00
C THR A 298 -11.07 -5.91 36.41
N ASP A 299 -11.07 -5.51 37.68
CA ASP A 299 -12.22 -4.88 38.32
C ASP A 299 -12.01 -3.38 38.57
N GLU A 300 -10.79 -2.86 38.45
CA GLU A 300 -10.50 -1.44 38.56
C GLU A 300 -10.03 -0.86 37.22
N ALA A 301 -10.68 0.21 36.76
CA ALA A 301 -10.30 0.90 35.52
C ALA A 301 -10.63 2.40 35.57
N VAL A 302 -9.75 3.23 34.99
CA VAL A 302 -9.87 4.68 34.90
C VAL A 302 -9.87 5.10 33.42
N PRO A 303 -10.83 5.91 32.93
CA PRO A 303 -10.83 6.41 31.56
C PRO A 303 -9.64 7.33 31.29
N VAL A 304 -8.87 7.04 30.24
CA VAL A 304 -7.72 7.86 29.80
C VAL A 304 -7.95 8.56 28.47
N PHE A 305 -8.91 8.09 27.64
CA PHE A 305 -9.30 8.78 26.41
C PHE A 305 -10.72 8.37 25.96
N PRO A 306 -11.56 9.30 25.45
CA PRO A 306 -11.32 10.74 25.28
C PRO A 306 -11.60 11.55 26.55
N THR A 307 -10.55 12.07 27.18
CA THR A 307 -10.66 12.87 28.41
C THR A 307 -10.64 14.37 28.08
N GLY A 308 -11.81 15.02 28.14
CA GLY A 308 -11.94 16.46 27.91
C GLY A 308 -11.62 16.94 26.48
N ALA A 309 -11.57 16.02 25.51
CA ALA A 309 -11.17 16.34 24.13
C ALA A 309 -12.27 17.10 23.37
N VAL A 310 -12.00 18.39 23.07
CA VAL A 310 -12.83 19.19 22.15
C VAL A 310 -12.63 18.65 20.73
N GLY A 311 -13.57 17.82 20.27
CA GLY A 311 -13.47 17.03 19.03
C GLY A 311 -13.85 15.56 19.17
N GLY A 312 -14.08 15.08 20.40
CA GLY A 312 -14.55 13.72 20.68
C GLY A 312 -13.47 12.63 20.58
N ALA A 313 -13.89 11.38 20.47
CA ALA A 313 -13.04 10.19 20.38
C ALA A 313 -12.29 10.03 19.05
N ARG A 314 -12.56 10.89 18.05
CA ARG A 314 -12.16 10.63 16.66
C ARG A 314 -10.66 10.78 16.44
N ILE A 315 -10.04 9.74 15.89
CA ILE A 315 -8.66 9.73 15.41
C ILE A 315 -8.61 9.56 13.89
N ARG A 316 -7.52 10.04 13.28
CA ARG A 316 -7.21 9.77 11.87
C ARG A 316 -6.35 8.52 11.77
N GLY A 317 -6.56 7.71 10.74
CA GLY A 317 -5.71 6.57 10.43
C GLY A 317 -4.27 6.99 10.10
N ILE A 318 -3.33 6.07 10.29
CA ILE A 318 -1.89 6.15 9.99
C ILE A 318 -1.12 7.15 10.88
N ALA A 319 -1.70 8.30 11.18
CA ALA A 319 -1.15 9.32 12.06
C ALA A 319 -1.04 8.82 13.52
N PRO A 320 0.12 8.92 14.18
CA PRO A 320 0.23 8.58 15.59
C PRO A 320 -0.46 9.62 16.47
N VAL A 321 -1.21 9.14 17.46
CA VAL A 321 -1.89 9.94 18.48
C VAL A 321 -1.18 9.73 19.81
N ALA A 322 -0.70 10.81 20.42
CA ALA A 322 -0.17 10.78 21.78
C ALA A 322 -1.29 11.10 22.79
N ILE A 323 -1.36 10.32 23.87
CA ILE A 323 -2.29 10.50 25.00
C ILE A 323 -1.43 10.59 26.27
N PRO A 324 -1.46 11.71 27.03
CA PRO A 324 -2.21 12.94 26.74
C PRO A 324 -1.69 13.65 25.48
N GLY A 325 -2.56 14.44 24.86
CA GLY A 325 -2.17 15.31 23.75
C GLY A 325 -1.25 16.45 24.23
N SER A 326 -0.67 17.20 23.28
CA SER A 326 0.29 18.28 23.57
C SER A 326 -0.28 19.51 24.32
N ARG A 327 -1.56 19.49 24.72
CA ARG A 327 -2.27 20.61 25.34
C ARG A 327 -2.77 20.27 26.75
N GLY A 328 -1.87 20.31 27.73
CA GLY A 328 -2.17 20.63 29.14
C GLY A 328 -3.12 19.72 29.93
N SER A 329 -3.72 18.67 29.36
CA SER A 329 -4.48 17.69 30.11
C SER A 329 -3.52 16.82 30.92
N ALA A 330 -3.78 16.64 32.22
CA ALA A 330 -3.08 15.65 33.02
C ALA A 330 -3.30 14.27 32.41
N GLY A 331 -2.22 13.63 31.97
CA GLY A 331 -2.27 12.26 31.45
C GLY A 331 -2.47 11.23 32.55
N PRO A 332 -2.66 9.94 32.18
CA PRO A 332 -2.51 8.85 33.12
C PRO A 332 -1.14 8.91 33.81
N ARG A 333 -1.11 8.42 35.04
CA ARG A 333 0.11 8.19 35.82
C ARG A 333 0.10 6.74 36.25
N ALA A 334 1.29 6.15 36.37
CA ALA A 334 1.45 4.84 36.96
C ALA A 334 0.93 4.85 38.41
N GLY A 335 0.18 3.81 38.78
CA GLY A 335 -0.36 3.59 40.12
C GLY A 335 0.71 3.13 41.13
N PRO A 336 0.34 2.33 42.13
CA PRO A 336 1.28 1.66 43.03
C PRO A 336 2.17 0.63 42.32
N ALA A 337 3.23 0.19 42.98
CA ALA A 337 4.09 -0.89 42.46
C ALA A 337 3.27 -2.18 42.20
N GLY A 338 3.41 -2.75 41.00
CA GLY A 338 2.52 -3.80 40.53
C GLY A 338 2.50 -3.96 39.00
N THR A 339 1.33 -4.31 38.46
CA THR A 339 1.11 -4.51 37.03
C THR A 339 -0.22 -3.89 36.63
N GLU A 340 -0.17 -2.98 35.65
CA GLU A 340 -1.35 -2.32 35.09
C GLU A 340 -1.54 -2.73 33.61
N GLU A 341 -2.72 -2.50 33.06
CA GLU A 341 -3.01 -2.71 31.64
C GLU A 341 -3.68 -1.48 31.02
N ILE A 342 -3.09 -0.93 29.97
CA ILE A 342 -3.80 -0.02 29.07
C ILE A 342 -4.66 -0.89 28.14
N ARG A 343 -5.98 -0.71 28.18
CA ARG A 343 -6.92 -1.30 27.22
C ARG A 343 -7.48 -0.19 26.34
N CYS A 344 -7.40 -0.35 25.03
CA CYS A 344 -8.00 0.57 24.07
C CYS A 344 -8.83 -0.16 23.01
N TRP A 345 -9.89 0.50 22.56
CA TRP A 345 -10.80 0.05 21.51
C TRP A 345 -10.92 1.11 20.42
N LEU A 346 -10.87 0.69 19.16
CA LEU A 346 -11.09 1.51 17.98
C LEU A 346 -12.36 1.06 17.30
N ALA A 347 -13.40 1.88 17.34
CA ALA A 347 -14.64 1.68 16.60
C ALA A 347 -14.59 2.42 15.24
N ASP A 348 -15.22 1.86 14.21
CA ASP A 348 -15.34 2.50 12.89
C ASP A 348 -16.43 3.60 12.82
N ARG A 349 -17.24 3.73 13.86
CA ARG A 349 -18.22 4.81 14.09
C ARG A 349 -18.12 5.33 15.51
N ASP A 350 -18.74 6.48 15.78
CA ASP A 350 -18.91 6.92 17.17
C ASP A 350 -19.86 5.95 17.88
N ILE A 351 -19.45 5.48 19.05
CA ILE A 351 -20.21 4.60 19.95
C ILE A 351 -20.44 5.27 21.31
N SER A 352 -20.18 6.58 21.45
CA SER A 352 -20.24 7.27 22.74
C SER A 352 -21.65 7.35 23.35
N ALA A 353 -22.70 7.17 22.55
CA ALA A 353 -24.08 7.12 23.05
C ALA A 353 -24.41 5.75 23.68
N GLU A 354 -23.71 4.69 23.25
CA GLU A 354 -23.84 3.33 23.74
C GLU A 354 -22.90 3.02 24.92
N LEU A 355 -21.83 3.81 25.11
CA LEU A 355 -20.96 3.69 26.28
C LEU A 355 -21.62 4.30 27.54
N PRO A 356 -21.55 3.62 28.71
CA PRO A 356 -22.11 4.15 29.95
C PRO A 356 -21.53 5.51 30.33
N HIS A 357 -22.38 6.43 30.81
CA HIS A 357 -22.00 7.83 31.06
C HIS A 357 -20.75 8.02 31.94
N GLY A 358 -20.48 7.10 32.87
CA GLY A 358 -19.27 7.08 33.69
C GLY A 358 -17.95 7.09 32.90
N PHE A 359 -17.96 6.62 31.65
CA PHE A 359 -16.79 6.62 30.77
C PHE A 359 -16.33 8.05 30.37
N PHE A 360 -17.25 9.02 30.40
CA PHE A 360 -16.99 10.41 29.99
C PHE A 360 -17.00 11.41 31.15
N VAL A 361 -17.14 10.92 32.39
CA VAL A 361 -16.93 11.74 33.58
C VAL A 361 -15.44 12.14 33.65
N ARG A 362 -15.13 13.19 34.41
CA ARG A 362 -13.79 13.80 34.46
C ARG A 362 -12.69 12.75 34.65
N SER A 363 -11.63 12.87 33.86
CA SER A 363 -10.41 12.08 33.97
C SER A 363 -9.93 11.98 35.42
N ALA A 364 -9.63 10.76 35.85
CA ALA A 364 -9.21 10.30 37.19
C ALA A 364 -10.29 9.78 38.15
N GLU A 365 -11.59 9.75 37.80
CA GLU A 365 -12.57 8.98 38.57
C GLU A 365 -12.58 7.50 38.12
N ARG A 366 -12.60 6.56 39.07
CA ARG A 366 -12.67 5.11 38.78
C ARG A 366 -14.02 4.76 38.17
N LEU A 367 -14.03 3.90 37.15
CA LEU A 367 -15.24 3.22 36.72
C LEU A 367 -15.73 2.30 37.86
N PRO A 368 -17.04 2.21 38.11
CA PRO A 368 -17.59 1.21 39.04
C PRO A 368 -17.18 -0.22 38.64
N ASP A 369 -16.88 -1.08 39.59
CA ASP A 369 -16.20 -2.37 39.36
C ASP A 369 -16.92 -3.24 38.31
N ARG A 370 -18.25 -3.32 38.42
CA ARG A 370 -19.12 -4.03 37.47
C ARG A 370 -19.02 -3.50 36.05
N LEU A 371 -18.75 -2.20 35.87
CA LEU A 371 -18.55 -1.57 34.57
C LEU A 371 -17.14 -1.86 34.05
N ALA A 372 -16.10 -1.74 34.89
CA ALA A 372 -14.72 -2.03 34.52
C ALA A 372 -14.54 -3.48 34.01
N ALA A 373 -15.18 -4.44 34.70
CA ALA A 373 -15.18 -5.85 34.32
C ALA A 373 -16.03 -6.14 33.05
N ALA A 374 -17.16 -5.44 32.87
CA ALA A 374 -18.04 -5.64 31.72
C ALA A 374 -17.59 -4.90 30.43
N LEU A 375 -16.65 -3.97 30.53
CA LEU A 375 -16.32 -3.01 29.48
C LEU A 375 -15.91 -3.66 28.14
N ASP A 376 -15.03 -4.66 28.17
CA ASP A 376 -14.61 -5.40 26.97
C ASP A 376 -15.81 -6.01 26.23
N GLY A 377 -16.72 -6.65 26.98
CA GLY A 377 -17.92 -7.27 26.43
C GLY A 377 -18.97 -6.26 25.96
N ALA A 378 -19.14 -5.15 26.68
CA ALA A 378 -20.05 -4.08 26.30
C ALA A 378 -19.60 -3.41 24.99
N ILE A 379 -18.30 -3.11 24.86
CA ILE A 379 -17.75 -2.50 23.65
C ILE A 379 -17.77 -3.49 22.49
N ALA A 380 -17.22 -4.70 22.65
CA ALA A 380 -17.10 -5.66 21.54
C ALA A 380 -18.44 -6.09 20.90
N ASN A 381 -19.56 -5.91 21.61
CA ASN A 381 -20.90 -6.26 21.14
C ASN A 381 -21.75 -5.07 20.67
N VAL A 382 -21.18 -3.85 20.51
CA VAL A 382 -21.95 -2.70 20.01
C VAL A 382 -22.49 -2.99 18.60
N PRO A 383 -23.83 -2.98 18.38
CA PRO A 383 -24.40 -3.35 17.10
C PRO A 383 -23.96 -2.43 15.96
N GLY A 384 -23.63 -3.05 14.82
CA GLY A 384 -23.27 -2.33 13.61
C GLY A 384 -21.96 -1.53 13.68
N SER A 385 -21.05 -1.86 14.61
CA SER A 385 -19.67 -1.36 14.58
C SER A 385 -18.67 -2.49 14.36
N ARG A 386 -17.56 -2.18 13.69
CA ARG A 386 -16.36 -3.01 13.62
C ARG A 386 -15.33 -2.43 14.58
N ILE A 387 -14.87 -3.28 15.49
CA ILE A 387 -14.07 -2.86 16.63
C ILE A 387 -12.73 -3.61 16.61
N SER A 388 -11.65 -2.84 16.77
CA SER A 388 -10.32 -3.36 17.07
C SER A 388 -10.02 -3.15 18.54
N THR A 389 -9.40 -4.13 19.20
CA THR A 389 -8.95 -4.01 20.58
C THR A 389 -7.44 -4.17 20.64
N ALA A 390 -6.78 -3.29 21.40
CA ALA A 390 -5.36 -3.40 21.70
C ALA A 390 -5.15 -3.29 23.21
N ARG A 391 -4.15 -4.02 23.72
CA ARG A 391 -3.79 -4.05 25.14
C ARG A 391 -2.28 -3.90 25.29
N LEU A 392 -1.87 -3.25 26.36
CA LEU A 392 -0.45 -3.04 26.69
C LEU A 392 -0.27 -3.13 28.21
N THR A 393 0.45 -4.16 28.65
CA THR A 393 0.81 -4.37 30.05
C THR A 393 1.95 -3.44 30.45
N LEU A 394 1.83 -2.84 31.63
CA LEU A 394 2.80 -1.95 32.27
C LEU A 394 3.33 -2.65 33.53
N ARG A 395 4.63 -2.49 33.82
CA ARG A 395 5.19 -2.80 35.15
C ARG A 395 5.41 -1.50 35.91
N VAL A 396 5.08 -1.50 37.19
CA VAL A 396 5.35 -0.38 38.10
C VAL A 396 6.26 -0.87 39.23
N GLU A 397 7.42 -0.24 39.41
CA GLU A 397 8.51 -0.70 40.31
C GLU A 397 8.99 0.41 41.28
#